data_AF-A0A921LIX8-F1
#
_entry.id   AF-A0A921LIX8-F1
#
_cell.length_a   1.000
_cell.length_b   1.000
_cell.length_c   1.000
_cell.angle_alpha   90.00
_cell.angle_beta   90.00
_cell.angle_gamma   90.00
#
_symmetry.space_group_name_H-M   'P 1'
#
loop_
_entity.id
_entity.type
_entity.pdbx_description
1 polymer ?
#
loop_
_entity_poly.entity_id
_entity_poly.type
_entity_poly.pdbx_seq_one_letter_code
_entity_poly.pdbx_strand_id
1 'polypeptide(L)'
;MEKKTNNPAITKSYAKKMETISPFELKNKLIDMADESIKKIAHTMLNAGRGNPNWIATEPREAFFLLGQFGLCECRHAFSLEEGIAGIPQKAGIAARFEAFLKENEKAPGANLLKEGYNYMLMEHAADPDTLIHEWAESVIGDQYPVPDRILHFTELIVQDYLAQEMCDRRPPKGTFDLFATEGGTAAMCYLFDSLQENFLLNQGDAIALMIPVFTPYIEIPELRRYQFDVTEISADQMTPDGLHTWQYKDEDIDKLKDPRIKALFITNPSNPPSYAL
;
A
#
# COMPACT_ATOMS: atom_id res chain seq x y z
N MET A 1 17.12 -38.08 13.87
CA MET A 1 17.86 -36.89 13.43
C MET A 1 17.64 -35.81 14.47
N GLU A 2 18.68 -35.49 15.24
CA GLU A 2 18.66 -34.45 16.26
C GLU A 2 18.43 -33.08 15.60
N LYS A 3 17.43 -32.33 16.05
CA LYS A 3 17.33 -30.89 15.78
C LYS A 3 18.50 -30.23 16.51
N LYS A 4 19.54 -29.81 15.79
CA LYS A 4 20.56 -28.90 16.32
C LYS A 4 19.90 -27.56 16.64
N THR A 5 19.52 -27.36 17.89
CA THR A 5 19.19 -26.04 18.44
C THR A 5 20.49 -25.24 18.61
N ASN A 6 20.97 -24.64 17.52
CA ASN A 6 22.11 -23.72 17.54
C ASN A 6 21.64 -22.28 17.79
N ASN A 7 20.85 -22.07 18.85
CA ASN A 7 20.50 -20.72 19.28
C ASN A 7 21.39 -20.36 20.48
N PRO A 8 22.52 -19.66 20.29
CA PRO A 8 23.40 -19.30 21.39
C PRO A 8 22.63 -18.41 22.37
N ALA A 9 22.58 -18.81 23.64
CA ALA A 9 21.97 -18.01 24.68
C ALA A 9 22.61 -16.60 24.68
N ILE A 10 21.79 -15.57 24.48
CA ILE A 10 22.25 -14.17 24.43
C ILE A 10 22.77 -13.81 25.83
N THR A 11 24.09 -13.80 25.99
CA THR A 11 24.74 -13.43 27.25
C THR A 11 24.85 -11.91 27.38
N LYS A 12 24.89 -11.38 28.61
CA LYS A 12 25.11 -9.94 28.86
C LYS A 12 26.40 -9.42 28.21
N SER A 13 27.44 -10.25 28.15
CA SER A 13 28.71 -9.90 27.49
C SER A 13 28.59 -9.86 25.97
N TYR A 14 27.71 -10.67 25.37
CA TYR A 14 27.39 -10.61 23.95
C TYR A 14 26.60 -9.34 23.62
N ALA A 15 25.55 -9.02 24.39
CA ALA A 15 24.79 -7.77 24.21
C ALA A 15 25.69 -6.53 24.28
N LYS A 16 26.62 -6.48 25.25
CA LYS A 16 27.58 -5.37 25.38
C LYS A 16 28.57 -5.25 24.22
N LYS A 17 28.86 -6.36 23.50
CA LYS A 17 29.63 -6.32 22.25
C LYS A 17 28.79 -5.85 21.06
N MET A 18 27.48 -6.10 21.09
CA MET A 18 26.56 -5.61 20.07
C MET A 18 26.34 -4.09 20.18
N GLU A 19 26.51 -3.48 21.36
CA GLU A 19 26.49 -2.02 21.54
C GLU A 19 27.62 -1.30 20.79
N THR A 20 28.71 -2.01 20.45
CA THR A 20 29.90 -1.42 19.81
C THR A 20 29.95 -1.58 18.29
N ILE A 21 28.98 -2.28 17.69
CA ILE A 21 28.91 -2.49 16.24
C ILE A 21 27.88 -1.56 15.61
N SER A 22 28.04 -1.29 14.31
CA SER A 22 27.10 -0.43 13.61
C SER A 22 25.68 -1.04 13.58
N PRO A 23 24.62 -0.21 13.51
CA PRO A 23 23.25 -0.71 13.35
C PRO A 23 23.07 -1.66 12.15
N PHE A 24 23.83 -1.46 11.09
CA PHE A 24 23.84 -2.33 9.90
C PHE A 24 24.50 -3.69 10.16
N GLU A 25 25.61 -3.73 10.89
CA GLU A 25 26.25 -4.98 11.30
C GLU A 25 25.38 -5.74 12.32
N LEU A 26 24.73 -5.01 13.23
CA LEU A 26 23.77 -5.58 14.18
C LEU A 26 22.60 -6.24 13.46
N LYS A 27 22.02 -5.54 12.47
CA LYS A 27 20.97 -6.05 11.59
C LYS A 27 21.37 -7.37 10.91
N ASN A 28 22.55 -7.44 10.28
CA ASN A 28 23.02 -8.66 9.61
C ASN A 28 23.21 -9.83 10.60
N LYS A 29 23.76 -9.55 11.79
CA LYS A 29 23.90 -10.58 12.85
C LYS A 29 22.54 -11.08 13.33
N LEU A 30 21.55 -10.21 13.48
CA LEU A 30 20.19 -10.60 13.86
C LEU A 30 19.51 -11.48 12.80
N ILE A 31 19.75 -11.23 11.51
CA ILE A 31 19.28 -12.08 10.41
C ILE A 31 19.94 -13.47 10.48
N ASP A 32 21.25 -13.52 10.70
CA ASP A 32 22.00 -14.78 10.76
C ASP A 32 21.61 -15.64 11.98
N MET A 33 21.19 -14.99 13.07
CA MET A 33 20.71 -15.63 14.29
C MET A 33 19.24 -16.08 14.21
N ALA A 34 18.47 -15.63 13.22
CA ALA A 34 17.07 -15.99 13.08
C ALA A 34 16.92 -17.45 12.59
N ASP A 35 16.05 -18.22 13.26
CA ASP A 35 15.68 -19.57 12.84
C ASP A 35 15.12 -19.57 11.41
N GLU A 36 15.36 -20.63 10.63
CA GLU A 36 14.94 -20.73 9.21
C GLU A 36 13.44 -20.46 9.01
N SER A 37 12.60 -20.84 9.97
CA SER A 37 11.14 -20.62 9.93
C SER A 37 10.73 -19.15 10.06
N ILE A 38 11.57 -18.31 10.67
CA ILE A 38 11.32 -16.89 10.91
C ILE A 38 12.21 -16.02 10.01
N LYS A 39 13.22 -16.60 9.36
CA LYS A 39 14.21 -15.89 8.57
C LYS A 39 13.60 -15.00 7.48
N LYS A 40 12.50 -15.41 6.83
CA LYS A 40 11.78 -14.56 5.86
C LYS A 40 11.15 -13.31 6.50
N ILE A 41 10.59 -13.46 7.70
CA ILE A 41 10.00 -12.36 8.47
C ILE A 41 11.11 -11.45 9.00
N ALA A 42 12.18 -12.04 9.55
CA ALA A 42 13.36 -11.32 10.01
C ALA A 42 14.00 -10.54 8.86
N HIS A 43 14.16 -11.13 7.66
CA HIS A 43 14.62 -10.43 6.47
C HIS A 43 13.72 -9.26 6.10
N THR A 44 12.40 -9.42 6.12
CA THR A 44 11.48 -8.33 5.76
C THR A 44 11.54 -7.19 6.78
N MET A 45 11.52 -7.51 8.07
CA MET A 45 11.60 -6.52 9.15
C MET A 45 12.94 -5.79 9.16
N LEU A 46 14.04 -6.54 9.06
CA LEU A 46 15.39 -6.00 9.19
C LEU A 46 15.85 -5.33 7.89
N ASN A 47 15.48 -5.85 6.71
CA ASN A 47 15.86 -5.25 5.43
C ASN A 47 14.93 -4.15 4.94
N ALA A 48 13.62 -4.35 5.04
CA ALA A 48 12.64 -3.39 4.53
C ALA A 48 12.06 -2.47 5.61
N GLY A 49 12.40 -2.68 6.89
CA GLY A 49 11.85 -1.89 8.01
C GLY A 49 10.34 -2.09 8.17
N ARG A 50 9.79 -3.22 7.72
CA ARG A 50 8.35 -3.50 7.66
C ARG A 50 8.02 -4.85 8.27
N GLY A 51 7.03 -4.87 9.18
CA GLY A 51 6.43 -6.10 9.67
C GLY A 51 5.32 -6.54 8.73
N ASN A 52 5.42 -7.76 8.16
CA ASN A 52 4.32 -8.31 7.38
C ASN A 52 3.18 -8.72 8.33
N PRO A 53 1.93 -8.30 8.10
CA PRO A 53 0.80 -8.71 8.92
C PRO A 53 0.66 -10.24 8.97
N ASN A 54 0.21 -10.76 10.11
CA ASN A 54 -0.11 -12.18 10.33
C ASN A 54 -1.62 -12.44 10.34
N TRP A 55 -2.41 -11.47 9.88
CA TRP A 55 -3.86 -11.52 9.75
C TRP A 55 -4.25 -10.98 8.37
N ILE A 56 -5.45 -11.34 7.90
CA ILE A 56 -6.00 -10.90 6.61
C ILE A 56 -7.48 -10.55 6.76
N ALA A 57 -8.00 -9.65 5.93
CA ALA A 57 -9.44 -9.41 5.80
C ALA A 57 -10.06 -10.45 4.86
N THR A 58 -10.85 -11.39 5.39
CA THR A 58 -11.39 -12.53 4.63
C THR A 58 -12.58 -12.14 3.76
N GLU A 59 -13.51 -11.35 4.28
CA GLU A 59 -14.76 -10.98 3.60
C GLU A 59 -14.56 -10.36 2.19
N PRO A 60 -13.69 -9.35 1.98
CA PRO A 60 -13.45 -8.82 0.62
C PRO A 60 -12.75 -9.83 -0.29
N ARG A 61 -11.98 -10.77 0.24
CA ARG A 61 -11.34 -11.83 -0.55
C ARG A 61 -12.37 -12.86 -1.00
N GLU A 62 -13.30 -13.23 -0.11
CA GLU A 62 -14.42 -14.10 -0.44
C GLU A 62 -15.33 -13.47 -1.49
N ALA A 63 -15.64 -12.17 -1.33
CA ALA A 63 -16.37 -11.40 -2.34
C ALA A 63 -15.65 -11.38 -3.70
N PHE A 64 -14.33 -11.17 -3.71
CA PHE A 64 -13.51 -11.23 -4.92
C PHE A 64 -13.59 -12.61 -5.61
N PHE A 65 -13.49 -13.70 -4.85
CA PHE A 65 -13.61 -15.05 -5.43
C PHE A 65 -15.02 -15.35 -5.94
N LEU A 66 -16.06 -14.90 -5.22
CA LEU A 66 -17.44 -15.06 -5.67
C LEU A 66 -17.73 -14.24 -6.94
N LEU A 67 -17.18 -13.02 -7.03
CA LEU A 67 -17.21 -12.22 -8.25
C LEU A 67 -16.48 -12.93 -9.40
N GLY A 68 -15.35 -13.59 -9.13
CA GLY A 68 -14.65 -14.41 -10.12
C GLY A 68 -15.48 -15.59 -10.63
N GLN A 69 -16.28 -16.21 -9.75
CA GLN A 69 -17.24 -17.24 -10.16
C GLN A 69 -18.32 -16.67 -11.09
N PHE A 70 -18.86 -15.49 -10.76
CA PHE A 70 -19.79 -14.79 -11.63
C PHE A 70 -19.15 -14.46 -12.99
N GLY A 71 -17.94 -13.89 -13.01
CA GLY A 71 -17.22 -13.58 -14.24
C GLY A 71 -17.04 -14.82 -15.13
N LEU A 72 -16.70 -15.97 -14.56
CA LEU A 72 -16.59 -17.24 -15.32
C LEU A 72 -17.94 -17.73 -15.84
N CYS A 73 -19.04 -17.51 -15.11
CA CYS A 73 -20.39 -17.78 -15.61
C CYS A 73 -20.69 -16.91 -16.84
N GLU A 74 -20.32 -15.63 -16.80
CA GLU A 74 -20.51 -14.69 -17.91
C GLU A 74 -19.66 -15.04 -19.14
N CYS A 75 -18.40 -15.44 -18.94
CA CYS A 75 -17.55 -15.97 -20.01
C CYS A 75 -18.21 -17.17 -20.71
N ARG A 76 -18.72 -18.14 -19.93
CA ARG A 76 -19.39 -19.34 -20.48
C ARG A 76 -20.73 -19.04 -21.11
N HIS A 77 -21.42 -18.01 -20.63
CA HIS A 77 -22.66 -17.53 -21.22
C HIS A 77 -22.43 -16.97 -22.63
N ALA A 78 -21.32 -16.26 -22.85
CA ALA A 78 -20.95 -15.76 -24.17
C ALA A 78 -20.69 -16.91 -25.17
N PHE A 79 -19.85 -17.87 -24.79
CA PHE A 79 -19.79 -19.21 -25.41
C PHE A 79 -19.02 -20.17 -24.51
N SER A 80 -19.16 -21.47 -24.74
CA SER A 80 -18.40 -22.51 -24.04
C SER A 80 -18.06 -23.66 -24.98
N LEU A 81 -16.79 -24.06 -25.01
CA LEU A 81 -16.29 -25.25 -25.70
C LEU A 81 -15.90 -26.33 -24.68
N GLU A 82 -15.91 -27.60 -25.10
CA GLU A 82 -15.62 -28.74 -24.21
C GLU A 82 -14.18 -28.74 -23.70
N GLU A 83 -13.27 -28.10 -24.43
CA GLU A 83 -11.84 -27.94 -24.09
C GLU A 83 -11.59 -26.95 -22.95
N GLY A 84 -12.64 -26.36 -22.37
CA GLY A 84 -12.53 -25.36 -21.30
C GLY A 84 -12.24 -23.94 -21.79
N ILE A 85 -12.54 -23.67 -23.06
CA ILE A 85 -12.44 -22.33 -23.66
C ILE A 85 -13.81 -21.66 -23.58
N ALA A 86 -13.84 -20.41 -23.12
CA ALA A 86 -15.04 -19.60 -23.00
C ALA A 86 -14.85 -18.21 -23.63
N GLY A 87 -15.93 -17.45 -23.77
CA GLY A 87 -15.88 -16.07 -24.24
C GLY A 87 -15.49 -15.07 -23.15
N ILE A 88 -15.82 -13.80 -23.41
CA ILE A 88 -15.63 -12.69 -22.46
C ILE A 88 -17.01 -12.16 -22.01
N PRO A 89 -17.11 -11.58 -20.80
CA PRO A 89 -18.35 -11.02 -20.29
C PRO A 89 -19.02 -10.05 -21.28
N GLN A 90 -20.34 -10.17 -21.47
CA GLN A 90 -21.09 -9.33 -22.40
C GLN A 90 -21.91 -8.29 -21.63
N LYS A 91 -21.68 -7.00 -21.91
CA LYS A 91 -22.28 -5.89 -21.18
C LYS A 91 -23.81 -5.90 -21.14
N ALA A 92 -24.47 -6.22 -22.24
CA ALA A 92 -25.93 -6.09 -22.33
C ALA A 92 -26.66 -7.00 -21.32
N GLY A 93 -27.40 -6.41 -20.38
CA GLY A 93 -28.21 -7.12 -19.38
C GLY A 93 -27.39 -7.85 -18.31
N ILE A 94 -26.10 -7.54 -18.16
CA ILE A 94 -25.21 -8.20 -17.21
C ILE A 94 -25.58 -7.90 -15.76
N ALA A 95 -26.11 -6.70 -15.47
CA ALA A 95 -26.57 -6.35 -14.14
C ALA A 95 -27.73 -7.23 -13.66
N ALA A 96 -28.70 -7.49 -14.54
CA ALA A 96 -29.82 -8.38 -14.22
C ALA A 96 -29.35 -9.82 -13.95
N ARG A 97 -28.34 -10.30 -14.70
CA ARG A 97 -27.72 -11.61 -14.46
C ARG A 97 -26.94 -11.64 -13.16
N PHE A 98 -26.25 -10.57 -12.82
CA PHE A 98 -25.54 -10.42 -11.54
C PHE A 98 -26.50 -10.42 -10.35
N GLU A 99 -27.62 -9.69 -10.43
CA GLU A 99 -28.66 -9.70 -9.39
C GLU A 99 -29.27 -11.10 -9.20
N ALA A 100 -29.54 -11.82 -10.31
CA ALA A 100 -30.00 -13.19 -10.25
C ALA A 100 -28.95 -14.13 -9.62
N PHE A 101 -27.68 -13.97 -10.02
CA PHE A 101 -26.56 -14.72 -9.45
C PHE A 101 -26.42 -14.50 -7.94
N LEU A 102 -26.51 -13.25 -7.47
CA LEU A 102 -26.45 -12.94 -6.04
C LEU A 102 -27.64 -13.53 -5.27
N LYS A 103 -28.83 -13.58 -5.88
CA LYS A 103 -30.01 -14.21 -5.27
C LYS A 103 -29.84 -15.73 -5.14
N GLU A 104 -29.24 -16.38 -6.13
CA GLU A 104 -28.95 -17.82 -6.08
C GLU A 104 -27.83 -18.15 -5.08
N ASN A 105 -26.90 -17.21 -4.88
CA ASN A 105 -25.74 -17.35 -4.02
C ASN A 105 -25.84 -16.53 -2.73
N GLU A 106 -27.05 -16.21 -2.26
CA GLU A 106 -27.28 -15.31 -1.11
C GLU A 106 -26.56 -15.77 0.17
N LYS A 107 -26.33 -17.07 0.32
CA LYS A 107 -25.65 -17.68 1.48
C LYS A 107 -24.14 -17.85 1.29
N ALA A 108 -23.59 -17.51 0.13
CA ALA A 108 -22.18 -17.64 -0.14
C ALA A 108 -21.37 -16.58 0.64
N PRO A 109 -20.19 -16.92 1.19
CA PRO A 109 -19.30 -15.93 1.79
C PRO A 109 -18.98 -14.80 0.79
N GLY A 110 -19.03 -13.55 1.25
CA GLY A 110 -18.81 -12.37 0.41
C GLY A 110 -20.02 -11.90 -0.43
N ALA A 111 -21.12 -12.65 -0.49
CA ALA A 111 -22.31 -12.26 -1.27
C ALA A 111 -22.95 -10.96 -0.76
N ASN A 112 -23.01 -10.79 0.56
CA ASN A 112 -23.57 -9.57 1.16
C ASN A 112 -22.73 -8.34 0.81
N LEU A 113 -21.40 -8.43 0.91
CA LEU A 113 -20.50 -7.34 0.54
C LEU A 113 -20.61 -6.97 -0.95
N LEU A 114 -20.71 -7.95 -1.86
CA LEU A 114 -20.93 -7.66 -3.29
C LEU A 114 -22.25 -6.94 -3.53
N LYS A 115 -23.32 -7.38 -2.87
CA LYS A 115 -24.65 -6.76 -2.97
C LYS A 115 -24.64 -5.33 -2.42
N GLU A 116 -24.03 -5.11 -1.26
CA GLU A 116 -23.92 -3.80 -0.63
C GLU A 116 -23.04 -2.87 -1.46
N GLY A 117 -21.90 -3.34 -1.97
CA GLY A 117 -21.02 -2.57 -2.85
C GLY A 117 -21.70 -2.18 -4.17
N TYR A 118 -22.46 -3.10 -4.78
CA TYR A 118 -23.26 -2.80 -5.97
C TYR A 118 -24.29 -1.71 -5.67
N ASN A 119 -25.08 -1.87 -4.61
CA ASN A 119 -26.08 -0.87 -4.21
C ASN A 119 -25.45 0.48 -3.86
N TYR A 120 -24.29 0.49 -3.20
CA TYR A 120 -23.55 1.70 -2.89
C TYR A 120 -23.21 2.49 -4.16
N MET A 121 -22.69 1.82 -5.18
CA MET A 121 -22.36 2.47 -6.46
C MET A 121 -23.59 3.01 -7.19
N LEU A 122 -24.72 2.31 -7.12
CA LEU A 122 -25.96 2.81 -7.71
C LEU A 122 -26.52 4.02 -6.96
N MET A 123 -26.43 4.03 -5.63
CA MET A 123 -27.06 5.07 -4.80
C MET A 123 -26.19 6.31 -4.66
N GLU A 124 -24.89 6.16 -4.40
CA GLU A 124 -23.98 7.28 -4.14
C GLU A 124 -23.39 7.87 -5.42
N HIS A 125 -23.15 7.03 -6.44
CA HIS A 125 -22.49 7.45 -7.69
C HIS A 125 -23.42 7.47 -8.90
N ALA A 126 -24.68 7.05 -8.74
CA ALA A 126 -25.62 6.88 -9.85
C ALA A 126 -25.01 6.08 -11.02
N ALA A 127 -24.19 5.07 -10.68
CA ALA A 127 -23.50 4.25 -11.67
C ALA A 127 -24.51 3.54 -12.59
N ASP A 128 -24.19 3.47 -13.89
CA ASP A 128 -24.94 2.64 -14.81
C ASP A 128 -24.74 1.16 -14.43
N PRO A 129 -25.80 0.41 -14.12
CA PRO A 129 -25.68 -0.95 -13.59
C PRO A 129 -24.90 -1.91 -14.50
N ASP A 130 -25.22 -1.91 -15.80
CA ASP A 130 -24.59 -2.83 -16.76
C ASP A 130 -23.12 -2.46 -16.96
N THR A 131 -22.79 -1.16 -16.98
CA THR A 131 -21.41 -0.68 -17.12
C THR A 131 -20.57 -1.04 -15.90
N LEU A 132 -21.11 -0.86 -14.69
CA LEU A 132 -20.43 -1.21 -13.45
C LEU A 132 -20.09 -2.68 -13.37
N ILE A 133 -21.10 -3.54 -13.58
CA ILE A 133 -20.93 -4.98 -13.47
C ILE A 133 -20.06 -5.52 -14.61
N HIS A 134 -20.13 -4.92 -15.80
CA HIS A 134 -19.23 -5.27 -16.90
C HIS A 134 -17.77 -4.95 -16.56
N GLU A 135 -17.47 -3.76 -16.02
CA GLU A 135 -16.11 -3.42 -15.54
C GLU A 135 -15.65 -4.44 -14.49
N TRP A 136 -16.48 -4.76 -13.49
CA TRP A 136 -16.13 -5.72 -12.44
C TRP A 136 -15.88 -7.14 -12.97
N ALA A 137 -16.72 -7.61 -13.90
CA ALA A 137 -16.60 -8.94 -14.48
C ALA A 137 -15.35 -9.09 -15.37
N GLU A 138 -15.06 -8.11 -16.24
CA GLU A 138 -13.82 -8.15 -17.04
C GLU A 138 -12.59 -8.01 -16.16
N SER A 139 -12.64 -7.14 -15.15
CA SER A 139 -11.50 -6.88 -14.26
C SER A 139 -11.11 -8.08 -13.42
N VAL A 140 -12.08 -8.82 -12.88
CA VAL A 140 -11.79 -10.02 -12.06
C VAL A 140 -11.25 -11.18 -12.90
N ILE A 141 -11.66 -11.25 -14.17
CA ILE A 141 -11.19 -12.27 -15.13
C ILE A 141 -9.81 -11.91 -15.68
N GLY A 142 -9.53 -10.61 -15.86
CA GLY A 142 -8.27 -10.13 -16.42
C GLY A 142 -8.14 -10.46 -17.91
N ASP A 143 -9.24 -10.40 -18.65
CA ASP A 143 -9.29 -10.73 -20.09
C ASP A 143 -8.98 -9.53 -21.01
N GLN A 144 -8.93 -8.31 -20.47
CA GLN A 144 -8.58 -7.10 -21.20
C GLN A 144 -7.40 -6.35 -20.56
N TYR A 145 -6.75 -5.50 -21.36
CA TYR A 145 -5.84 -4.49 -20.83
C TYR A 145 -6.63 -3.43 -20.03
N PRO A 146 -6.06 -2.86 -18.95
CA PRO A 146 -6.71 -1.79 -18.20
C PRO A 146 -6.97 -0.58 -19.08
N VAL A 147 -8.21 -0.11 -19.12
CA VAL A 147 -8.59 1.13 -19.83
C VAL A 147 -9.56 1.92 -18.96
N PRO A 148 -9.26 3.18 -18.62
CA PRO A 148 -8.02 3.92 -18.91
C PRO A 148 -6.76 3.30 -18.27
N ASP A 149 -5.59 3.50 -18.88
CA ASP A 149 -4.31 2.94 -18.44
C ASP A 149 -3.95 3.30 -16.98
N ARG A 150 -4.45 4.44 -16.51
CA ARG A 150 -4.13 5.00 -15.19
C ARG A 150 -4.83 4.25 -14.04
N ILE A 151 -6.13 4.02 -14.20
CA ILE A 151 -7.00 3.32 -13.24
C ILE A 151 -8.38 3.14 -13.91
N LEU A 152 -9.05 2.04 -13.59
CA LEU A 152 -10.42 1.78 -14.06
C LEU A 152 -11.41 2.76 -13.44
N HIS A 153 -12.49 3.06 -14.15
CA HIS A 153 -13.37 4.18 -13.82
C HIS A 153 -14.10 3.99 -12.48
N PHE A 154 -14.81 2.86 -12.28
CA PHE A 154 -15.54 2.65 -11.04
C PHE A 154 -14.62 2.29 -9.88
N THR A 155 -13.47 1.67 -10.18
CA THR A 155 -12.41 1.44 -9.19
C THR A 155 -11.88 2.78 -8.65
N GLU A 156 -11.67 3.77 -9.52
CA GLU A 156 -11.23 5.11 -9.09
C GLU A 156 -12.24 5.76 -8.15
N LEU A 157 -13.53 5.76 -8.50
CA LEU A 157 -14.58 6.36 -7.68
C LEU A 157 -14.62 5.76 -6.26
N ILE A 158 -14.58 4.43 -6.15
CA ILE A 158 -14.62 3.75 -4.85
C ILE A 158 -13.36 4.08 -4.02
N VAL A 159 -12.19 4.10 -4.65
CA VAL A 159 -10.94 4.41 -3.94
C VAL A 159 -10.89 5.88 -3.52
N GLN A 160 -11.46 6.79 -4.32
CA GLN A 160 -11.59 8.20 -3.93
C GLN A 160 -12.44 8.36 -2.64
N ASP A 161 -13.56 7.67 -2.53
CA ASP A 161 -14.40 7.72 -1.32
C ASP A 161 -13.67 7.15 -0.10
N TYR A 162 -12.97 6.03 -0.28
CA TYR A 162 -12.15 5.44 0.76
C TYR A 162 -11.07 6.42 1.24
N LEU A 163 -10.37 7.09 0.33
CA LEU A 163 -9.36 8.09 0.68
C LEU A 163 -9.98 9.32 1.34
N ALA A 164 -11.14 9.79 0.87
CA ALA A 164 -11.85 10.88 1.51
C ALA A 164 -12.24 10.54 2.96
N GLN A 165 -12.64 9.29 3.20
CA GLN A 165 -12.95 8.80 4.54
C GLN A 165 -11.69 8.72 5.42
N GLU A 166 -10.67 7.97 5.00
CA GLU A 166 -9.53 7.62 5.85
C GLU A 166 -8.48 8.74 5.96
N MET A 167 -8.29 9.54 4.90
CA MET A 167 -7.27 10.59 4.86
C MET A 167 -7.81 11.99 5.11
N CYS A 168 -9.12 12.20 4.97
CA CYS A 168 -9.72 13.54 5.04
C CYS A 168 -10.87 13.64 6.05
N ASP A 169 -11.11 12.63 6.89
CA ASP A 169 -12.23 12.62 7.85
C ASP A 169 -13.57 12.97 7.17
N ARG A 170 -13.80 12.38 5.99
CA ARG A 170 -14.96 12.61 5.09
C ARG A 170 -15.15 14.07 4.67
N ARG A 171 -14.11 14.90 4.79
CA ARG A 171 -14.11 16.34 4.44
C ARG A 171 -12.96 16.66 3.49
N PRO A 172 -12.97 16.11 2.26
CA PRO A 172 -11.89 16.35 1.30
C PRO A 172 -11.80 17.84 0.92
N PRO A 173 -10.60 18.34 0.60
CA PRO A 173 -10.44 19.69 0.08
C PRO A 173 -11.16 19.87 -1.27
N LYS A 174 -11.32 21.12 -1.71
CA LYS A 174 -11.97 21.41 -2.99
C LYS A 174 -11.22 20.75 -4.15
N GLY A 175 -11.89 19.86 -4.88
CA GLY A 175 -11.34 19.13 -6.02
C GLY A 175 -11.68 17.65 -5.95
N THR A 176 -11.12 16.87 -6.87
CA THR A 176 -11.19 15.40 -6.89
C THR A 176 -9.77 14.85 -6.95
N PHE A 177 -9.52 13.71 -6.32
CA PHE A 177 -8.22 13.05 -6.43
C PHE A 177 -8.13 12.31 -7.76
N ASP A 178 -7.16 12.66 -8.62
CA ASP A 178 -6.81 11.81 -9.77
C ASP A 178 -5.85 10.72 -9.29
N LEU A 179 -6.28 9.46 -9.35
CA LEU A 179 -5.54 8.32 -8.78
C LEU A 179 -4.74 7.56 -9.85
N PHE A 180 -3.54 7.09 -9.52
CA PHE A 180 -2.80 6.16 -10.38
C PHE A 180 -2.58 4.85 -9.62
N ALA A 181 -3.13 3.75 -10.12
CA ALA A 181 -2.99 2.45 -9.47
C ALA A 181 -1.60 1.86 -9.76
N THR A 182 -0.86 1.51 -8.70
CA THR A 182 0.50 0.96 -8.81
C THR A 182 0.63 -0.36 -8.03
N GLU A 183 1.74 -1.06 -8.21
CA GLU A 183 2.11 -2.30 -7.52
C GLU A 183 2.58 -2.04 -6.07
N GLY A 184 1.73 -1.34 -5.31
CA GLY A 184 1.98 -0.88 -3.97
C GLY A 184 2.88 0.36 -3.90
N GLY A 185 3.16 0.79 -2.67
CA GLY A 185 3.93 2.02 -2.41
C GLY A 185 5.40 1.97 -2.89
N THR A 186 5.95 0.78 -3.09
CA THR A 186 7.32 0.62 -3.63
C THR A 186 7.39 1.10 -5.08
N ALA A 187 6.49 0.61 -5.95
CA ALA A 187 6.41 1.05 -7.34
C ALA A 187 6.04 2.53 -7.43
N ALA A 188 5.09 2.98 -6.60
CA ALA A 188 4.69 4.39 -6.52
C ALA A 188 5.89 5.32 -6.27
N MET A 189 6.77 4.99 -5.32
CA MET A 189 7.94 5.82 -5.02
C MET A 189 8.94 5.82 -6.18
N CYS A 190 9.18 4.69 -6.84
CA CYS A 190 10.03 4.65 -8.04
C CYS A 190 9.47 5.55 -9.14
N TYR A 191 8.19 5.41 -9.48
CA TYR A 191 7.53 6.22 -10.51
C TYR A 191 7.52 7.70 -10.16
N LEU A 192 7.31 8.05 -8.88
CA LEU A 192 7.31 9.42 -8.42
C LEU A 192 8.67 10.09 -8.63
N PHE A 193 9.76 9.48 -8.13
CA PHE A 193 11.09 10.07 -8.28
C PHE A 193 11.55 10.12 -9.73
N ASP A 194 11.29 9.07 -10.51
CA ASP A 194 11.57 9.06 -11.94
C ASP A 194 10.80 10.19 -12.65
N SER A 195 9.51 10.32 -12.39
CA SER A 195 8.67 11.37 -13.01
C SER A 195 9.10 12.77 -12.61
N LEU A 196 9.43 13.00 -11.33
CA LEU A 196 9.91 14.30 -10.85
C LEU A 196 11.24 14.70 -11.53
N GLN A 197 12.13 13.74 -11.76
CA GLN A 197 13.40 13.98 -12.44
C GLN A 197 13.22 14.20 -13.95
N GLU A 198 12.45 13.35 -14.63
CA GLU A 198 12.18 13.48 -16.07
C GLU A 198 11.44 14.78 -16.43
N ASN A 199 10.67 15.33 -15.48
CA ASN A 199 9.98 16.61 -15.62
C ASN A 199 10.73 17.79 -15.00
N PHE A 200 12.00 17.61 -14.60
CA PHE A 200 12.88 18.65 -14.06
C PHE A 200 12.35 19.35 -12.79
N LEU A 201 11.40 18.74 -12.08
CA LEU A 201 10.82 19.27 -10.84
C LEU A 201 11.74 19.02 -9.65
N LEU A 202 12.47 17.91 -9.65
CA LEU A 202 13.45 17.57 -8.63
C LEU A 202 14.70 16.96 -9.29
N ASN A 203 15.80 17.71 -9.27
CA ASN A 203 17.06 17.39 -9.94
C ASN A 203 18.14 16.99 -8.94
N GLN A 204 19.23 16.42 -9.46
CA GLN A 204 20.38 16.06 -8.66
C GLN A 204 20.92 17.29 -7.88
N GLY A 205 21.16 17.13 -6.57
CA GLY A 205 21.65 18.21 -5.70
C GLY A 205 20.60 19.21 -5.22
N ASP A 206 19.33 19.06 -5.60
CA ASP A 206 18.26 19.91 -5.08
C ASP A 206 18.06 19.70 -3.57
N ALA A 207 17.68 20.76 -2.87
CA ALA A 207 17.42 20.71 -1.43
C ALA A 207 16.03 20.15 -1.13
N ILE A 208 15.97 19.20 -0.21
CA ILE A 208 14.73 18.58 0.29
C ILE A 208 14.73 18.56 1.81
N ALA A 209 13.56 18.53 2.41
CA ALA A 209 13.40 18.27 3.83
C ALA A 209 12.96 16.82 4.05
N LEU A 210 13.55 16.14 5.03
CA LEU A 210 13.19 14.79 5.42
C LEU A 210 12.80 14.77 6.90
N MET A 211 11.58 14.35 7.19
CA MET A 211 11.10 14.17 8.57
C MET A 211 11.56 12.81 9.10
N ILE A 212 12.33 12.83 10.19
CA ILE A 212 12.98 11.66 10.79
C ILE A 212 12.51 11.44 12.24
N PRO A 213 12.56 10.20 12.77
CA PRO A 213 13.08 8.98 12.14
C PRO A 213 12.12 8.37 11.12
N VAL A 214 12.69 7.89 10.01
CA VAL A 214 11.99 7.17 8.95
C VAL A 214 12.73 5.86 8.64
N PHE A 215 12.03 4.86 8.11
CA PHE A 215 12.64 3.58 7.76
C PHE A 215 13.74 3.74 6.68
N THR A 216 14.79 2.93 6.80
CA THR A 216 16.11 3.13 6.15
C THR A 216 16.08 3.42 4.64
N PRO A 217 15.26 2.74 3.80
CA PRO A 217 15.15 3.07 2.38
C PRO A 217 14.90 4.54 2.06
N TYR A 218 14.12 5.27 2.87
CA TYR A 218 13.85 6.70 2.63
C TYR A 218 14.97 7.63 3.11
N ILE A 219 15.92 7.11 3.90
CA ILE A 219 17.18 7.78 4.22
C ILE A 219 18.19 7.55 3.09
N GLU A 220 18.26 6.32 2.56
CA GLU A 220 19.24 5.94 1.53
C GLU A 220 18.92 6.49 0.14
N ILE A 221 17.64 6.59 -0.25
CA ILE A 221 17.23 7.08 -1.58
C ILE A 221 17.83 8.47 -1.87
N PRO A 222 17.65 9.50 -1.02
CA PRO A 222 18.24 10.82 -1.25
C PRO A 222 19.75 10.84 -1.51
N GLU A 223 20.50 9.89 -0.92
CA GLU A 223 21.96 9.81 -1.03
C GLU A 223 22.45 9.13 -2.31
N LEU A 224 21.58 8.41 -3.03
CA LEU A 224 21.96 7.71 -4.26
C LEU A 224 22.59 8.68 -5.26
N ARG A 225 23.62 8.23 -5.97
CA ARG A 225 24.37 9.05 -6.95
C ARG A 225 23.50 9.77 -7.98
N ARG A 226 22.35 9.19 -8.31
CA ARG A 226 21.36 9.77 -9.23
C ARG A 226 20.68 11.03 -8.67
N TYR A 227 20.51 11.10 -7.35
CA TYR A 227 19.79 12.17 -6.64
C TYR A 227 20.73 13.09 -5.86
N GLN A 228 21.54 12.56 -4.95
CA GLN A 228 22.46 13.34 -4.10
C GLN A 228 21.82 14.63 -3.56
N PHE A 229 20.60 14.53 -3.03
CA PHE A 229 19.87 15.69 -2.54
C PHE A 229 20.59 16.36 -1.36
N ASP A 230 20.43 17.68 -1.24
CA ASP A 230 20.84 18.43 -0.04
C ASP A 230 19.74 18.27 1.03
N VAL A 231 19.92 17.30 1.93
CA VAL A 231 18.87 16.89 2.87
C VAL A 231 18.92 17.73 4.14
N THR A 232 17.81 18.43 4.42
CA THR A 232 17.56 19.06 5.73
C THR A 232 16.71 18.13 6.58
N GLU A 233 17.29 17.58 7.65
CA GLU A 233 16.57 16.71 8.58
C GLU A 233 15.71 17.51 9.58
N ILE A 234 14.47 17.06 9.76
CA ILE A 234 13.53 17.57 10.76
C ILE A 234 13.24 16.43 11.74
N SER A 235 13.72 16.56 12.97
CA SER A 235 13.73 15.47 13.95
C SER A 235 12.50 15.48 14.86
N ALA A 236 11.84 14.34 14.97
CA ALA A 236 10.79 14.06 15.95
C ALA A 236 11.41 13.67 17.32
N ASP A 237 12.19 14.57 17.93
CA ASP A 237 12.98 14.29 19.12
C ASP A 237 12.42 14.92 20.40
N GLN A 238 11.20 15.46 20.35
CA GLN A 238 10.58 16.09 21.52
C GLN A 238 10.40 15.05 22.65
N MET A 239 10.75 15.49 23.87
CA MET A 239 10.69 14.68 25.08
C MET A 239 9.76 15.31 26.12
N THR A 240 9.09 14.46 26.89
CA THR A 240 8.40 14.85 28.11
C THR A 240 9.39 15.16 29.24
N PRO A 241 8.99 15.88 30.31
CA PRO A 241 9.88 16.17 31.44
C PRO A 241 10.45 14.93 32.16
N ASP A 242 9.79 13.79 32.06
CA ASP A 242 10.20 12.48 32.60
C ASP A 242 11.09 11.67 31.63
N GLY A 243 11.47 12.23 30.48
CA GLY A 243 12.46 11.66 29.57
C GLY A 243 11.90 10.67 28.55
N LEU A 244 10.57 10.66 28.33
CA LEU A 244 9.95 9.84 27.29
C LEU A 244 9.83 10.63 25.98
N HIS A 245 10.09 9.99 24.85
CA HIS A 245 9.84 10.61 23.55
C HIS A 245 8.35 10.77 23.29
N THR A 246 7.93 11.97 22.92
CA THR A 246 6.60 12.21 22.34
C THR A 246 6.58 11.89 20.85
N TRP A 247 7.76 11.78 20.22
CA TRP A 247 7.95 11.60 18.77
C TRP A 247 7.24 12.68 17.95
N GLN A 248 7.16 13.88 18.51
CA GLN A 248 6.62 15.07 17.87
C GLN A 248 7.77 16.00 17.43
N TYR A 249 7.47 16.84 16.45
CA TYR A 249 8.40 17.79 15.88
C TYR A 249 8.27 19.14 16.60
N LYS A 250 9.40 19.78 16.92
CA LYS A 250 9.39 21.11 17.52
C LYS A 250 9.05 22.16 16.46
N ASP A 251 8.32 23.21 16.85
CA ASP A 251 8.00 24.33 15.95
C ASP A 251 9.25 24.94 15.31
N GLU A 252 10.35 25.05 16.07
CA GLU A 252 11.65 25.55 15.58
C GLU A 252 12.27 24.66 14.49
N ASP A 253 12.02 23.34 14.54
CA ASP A 253 12.50 22.40 13.52
C ASP A 253 11.59 22.43 12.29
N ILE A 254 10.28 22.60 12.46
CA ILE A 254 9.33 22.81 11.36
C ILE A 254 9.62 24.12 10.62
N ASP A 255 10.08 25.15 11.34
CA ASP A 255 10.45 26.44 10.76
C ASP A 255 11.59 26.36 9.73
N LYS A 256 12.37 25.27 9.71
CA LYS A 256 13.33 24.99 8.64
C LYS A 256 12.67 24.92 7.27
N LEU A 257 11.40 24.49 7.19
CA LEU A 257 10.61 24.44 5.94
C LEU A 257 10.35 25.82 5.32
N LYS A 258 10.57 26.91 6.07
CA LYS A 258 10.48 28.27 5.54
C LYS A 258 11.64 28.61 4.61
N ASP A 259 12.70 27.80 4.55
CA ASP A 259 13.80 27.99 3.61
C ASP A 259 13.30 27.80 2.16
N PRO A 260 13.32 28.88 1.33
CA PRO A 260 12.81 28.81 -0.04
C PRO A 260 13.65 27.91 -0.97
N ARG A 261 14.82 27.44 -0.52
CA ARG A 261 15.64 26.47 -1.26
C ARG A 261 15.05 25.06 -1.21
N ILE A 262 14.29 24.73 -0.17
CA ILE A 262 13.67 23.41 0.00
C ILE A 262 12.55 23.26 -1.03
N LYS A 263 12.74 22.33 -1.99
CA LYS A 263 11.78 22.08 -3.07
C LYS A 263 10.70 21.07 -2.70
N ALA A 264 11.00 20.15 -1.80
CA ALA A 264 10.09 19.09 -1.40
C ALA A 264 10.24 18.72 0.07
N LEU A 265 9.14 18.32 0.68
CA LEU A 265 9.09 17.73 2.02
C LEU A 265 8.73 16.25 1.90
N PHE A 266 9.58 15.37 2.41
CA PHE A 266 9.33 13.94 2.49
C PHE A 266 8.94 13.55 3.91
N ILE A 267 7.77 12.93 4.02
CA ILE A 267 7.16 12.54 5.29
C ILE A 267 6.55 11.14 5.19
N THR A 268 6.65 10.37 6.26
CA THR A 268 5.83 9.18 6.51
C THR A 268 4.93 9.48 7.71
N ASN A 269 3.61 9.52 7.50
CA ASN A 269 2.61 9.81 8.53
C ASN A 269 1.44 8.81 8.42
N PRO A 270 1.12 8.03 9.48
CA PRO A 270 1.86 7.89 10.73
C PRO A 270 3.31 7.42 10.51
N SER A 271 4.21 7.86 11.38
CA SER A 271 5.65 7.62 11.25
C SER A 271 6.04 6.15 11.42
N ASN A 272 7.13 5.72 10.78
CA ASN A 272 7.72 4.39 10.93
C ASN A 272 9.24 4.58 11.09
N PRO A 273 9.88 4.19 12.22
CA PRO A 273 9.36 3.30 13.26
C PRO A 273 8.46 3.86 14.39
N PRO A 274 8.34 5.18 14.68
CA PRO A 274 7.69 5.59 15.93
C PRO A 274 6.21 5.19 16.05
N SER A 275 5.48 5.10 14.93
CA SER A 275 4.04 4.80 14.89
C SER A 275 3.17 5.87 15.55
N TYR A 276 3.58 7.14 15.43
CA TYR A 276 2.81 8.32 15.86
C TYR A 276 2.31 9.11 14.66
N ALA A 277 1.10 9.63 14.76
CA ALA A 277 0.54 10.60 13.84
C ALA A 277 0.96 12.03 14.24
N LEU A 278 1.02 12.91 13.22
CA LEU A 278 1.07 14.37 13.41
C LEU A 278 -0.22 14.92 14.04
#